data_AF-A0A7X4JJE2-F1
#
_entry.id   AF-A0A7X4JJE2-F1
#
_cell.length_a   1.000
_cell.length_b   1.000
_cell.length_c   1.000
_cell.angle_alpha   90.00
_cell.angle_beta   90.00
_cell.angle_gamma   90.00
#
_symmetry.space_group_name_H-M   'P 1'
#
loop_
_entity.id
_entity.type
_entity.pdbx_description
1 polymer ?
#
loop_
_entity_poly.entity_id
_entity_poly.type
_entity_poly.pdbx_seq_one_letter_code
_entity_poly.pdbx_strand_id
1 'polypeptide(L)'
;VQVQQQDLTLLQGCTYLVEKAGEGFRGEVEPGCNCRVQRAGRDTYLVSRFEVGEGWLRTTDQGFDPQTHDHVWGGVAGAFDFERTSSFAAELPEGW
;
A
#
# COMPACT_ATOMS: atom_id res chain seq x y z
N VAL A 1 -10.29 -22.99 -6.91
CA VAL A 1 -9.18 -23.16 -5.94
C VAL A 1 -9.46 -22.22 -4.78
N GLN A 2 -9.42 -22.71 -3.54
CA GLN A 2 -9.54 -21.84 -2.36
C GLN A 2 -8.14 -21.51 -1.84
N VAL A 3 -7.89 -20.23 -1.52
CA VAL A 3 -6.64 -19.77 -0.90
C VAL A 3 -6.61 -20.19 0.56
N GLN A 4 -5.48 -20.75 1.01
CA GLN A 4 -5.24 -21.24 2.36
C GLN A 4 -4.05 -20.50 2.99
N GLN A 5 -3.91 -20.58 4.32
CA GLN A 5 -2.83 -19.90 5.03
C GLN A 5 -1.43 -20.31 4.54
N GLN A 6 -1.23 -21.57 4.17
CA GLN A 6 0.02 -22.08 3.62
C GLN A 6 0.40 -21.49 2.26
N ASP A 7 -0.56 -20.88 1.56
CA ASP A 7 -0.32 -20.16 0.30
C ASP A 7 0.20 -18.74 0.55
N LEU A 8 0.20 -18.28 1.81
CA LEU A 8 0.54 -16.91 2.20
C LEU A 8 1.96 -16.84 2.78
N THR A 9 2.70 -15.80 2.39
CA THR A 9 3.99 -15.44 2.99
C THR A 9 3.91 -14.01 3.49
N LEU A 10 4.22 -13.80 4.77
CA LEU A 10 4.26 -12.46 5.35
C LEU A 10 5.44 -11.66 4.80
N LEU A 11 5.15 -10.48 4.24
CA LEU A 11 6.16 -9.52 3.80
C LEU A 11 6.60 -8.64 4.99
N GLN A 12 7.70 -9.01 5.62
CA GLN A 12 8.29 -8.29 6.73
C GLN A 12 8.70 -6.87 6.30
N GLY A 13 8.45 -5.87 7.15
CA GLY A 13 8.83 -4.48 6.88
C GLY A 13 7.90 -3.75 5.91
N CYS A 14 6.81 -4.39 5.45
CA CYS A 14 5.81 -3.84 4.53
C CYS A 14 4.46 -3.56 5.20
N THR A 15 4.40 -3.54 6.54
CA THR A 15 3.15 -3.31 7.27
C THR A 15 2.67 -1.88 7.04
N TYR A 16 1.38 -1.69 6.78
CA TYR A 16 0.79 -0.34 6.80
C TYR A 16 0.39 0.03 8.23
N LEU A 17 0.84 1.20 8.67
CA LEU A 17 0.35 1.84 9.87
C LEU A 17 -0.81 2.75 9.46
N VAL A 18 -2.00 2.44 9.96
CA VAL A 18 -3.25 3.10 9.54
C VAL A 18 -3.86 3.86 10.72
N GLU A 19 -4.30 5.09 10.45
CA GLU A 19 -4.98 5.91 11.43
C GLU A 19 -6.23 6.57 10.83
N LYS A 20 -7.18 6.92 11.71
CA LYS A 20 -8.38 7.64 11.31
C LYS A 20 -8.01 9.07 10.92
N ALA A 21 -8.54 9.55 9.80
CA ALA A 21 -8.33 10.90 9.30
C ALA A 21 -9.64 11.48 8.74
N GLY A 22 -10.25 12.42 9.46
CA GLY A 22 -11.57 12.95 9.10
C GLY A 22 -12.63 11.84 9.07
N GLU A 23 -13.37 11.78 7.96
CA GLU A 23 -14.40 10.75 7.67
C GLU A 23 -13.81 9.45 7.08
N GLY A 24 -12.49 9.34 6.99
CA GLY A 24 -11.80 8.21 6.38
C GLY A 24 -10.59 7.75 7.17
N PHE A 25 -9.66 7.12 6.47
CA PHE A 25 -8.42 6.61 7.01
C PHE A 25 -7.25 7.03 6.12
N ARG A 26 -6.08 7.19 6.73
CA ARG A 26 -4.81 7.31 6.02
C ARG A 26 -3.86 6.24 6.51
N GLY A 27 -3.03 5.73 5.61
CA GLY A 27 -2.03 4.74 5.94
C GLY A 27 -0.72 4.96 5.20
N GLU A 28 0.37 4.59 5.85
CA GLU A 28 1.72 4.62 5.29
C GLU A 28 2.47 3.34 5.68
N VAL A 29 3.34 2.86 4.80
CA VAL A 29 4.24 1.74 5.10
C VAL A 29 5.12 2.08 6.31
N GLU A 30 5.31 1.11 7.20
CA GLU A 30 6.10 1.27 8.42
C GLU A 30 7.51 1.85 8.14
N PRO A 31 8.04 2.68 9.05
CA PRO A 31 9.34 3.29 8.87
C PRO A 31 10.47 2.23 8.87
N GLY A 32 11.60 2.57 8.24
CA GLY A 32 12.83 1.75 8.29
C GLY A 32 13.36 1.27 6.95
N CYS A 33 12.75 1.66 5.82
CA CYS A 33 13.20 1.29 4.47
C CYS A 33 13.27 -0.24 4.23
N ASN A 34 12.48 -1.00 5.00
CA ASN A 34 12.55 -2.45 5.07
C ASN A 34 11.60 -3.16 4.10
N CYS A 35 10.61 -2.47 3.55
CA CYS A 35 9.77 -3.04 2.50
C CYS A 35 10.56 -3.12 1.18
N ARG A 36 11.36 -4.18 1.01
CA ARG A 36 12.25 -4.35 -0.14
C ARG A 36 11.48 -4.80 -1.37
N VAL A 37 11.74 -4.13 -2.50
CA VAL A 37 11.16 -4.47 -3.80
C VAL A 37 12.28 -4.48 -4.84
N GLN A 38 12.44 -5.61 -5.54
CA GLN A 38 13.32 -5.68 -6.70
C GLN A 38 12.55 -5.31 -7.97
N ARG A 39 13.03 -4.28 -8.68
CA ARG A 39 12.44 -3.84 -9.94
C ARG A 39 13.53 -3.57 -10.96
N ALA A 40 13.42 -4.18 -12.14
CA ALA A 40 14.41 -4.06 -13.22
C ALA A 40 15.87 -4.33 -12.77
N GLY A 41 16.07 -5.33 -11.89
CA GLY A 41 17.38 -5.70 -11.37
C GLY A 41 17.95 -4.74 -10.31
N ARG A 42 17.20 -3.72 -9.89
CA ARG A 42 17.57 -2.80 -8.82
C ARG A 42 16.83 -3.15 -7.54
N ASP A 43 17.54 -3.13 -6.42
CA ASP A 43 16.95 -3.27 -5.09
C ASP A 43 16.50 -1.89 -4.60
N THR A 44 15.25 -1.78 -4.16
CA THR A 44 14.61 -0.53 -3.73
C THR A 44 13.80 -0.77 -2.47
N TYR A 45 13.44 0.29 -1.75
CA TYR A 45 12.42 0.21 -0.70
C TYR A 45 11.15 0.96 -1.12
N LEU A 46 10.01 0.39 -0.77
CA LEU A 46 8.70 0.98 -1.00
C LEU A 46 8.45 2.12 0.00
N VAL A 47 8.04 3.26 -0.53
CA VAL A 47 7.30 4.30 0.20
C VAL A 47 5.92 4.33 -0.43
N SER A 48 4.93 3.87 0.33
CA SER A 48 3.55 3.92 -0.10
C SER A 48 2.67 4.56 0.94
N ARG A 49 1.73 5.36 0.45
CA ARG A 49 0.76 6.12 1.23
C ARG A 49 -0.60 6.02 0.57
N PHE A 50 -1.64 5.98 1.39
CA PHE A 50 -3.00 6.09 0.90
C PHE A 50 -3.86 6.93 1.84
N GLU A 51 -4.93 7.47 1.25
CA GLU A 51 -6.08 8.03 1.93
C GLU A 51 -7.32 7.35 1.34
N VAL A 52 -8.24 6.92 2.19
CA VAL A 52 -9.45 6.20 1.77
C VAL A 52 -10.66 6.72 2.54
N GLY A 53 -11.78 6.84 1.85
CA GLY A 53 -13.05 7.24 2.44
C GLY A 53 -14.22 6.59 1.74
N GLU A 54 -15.41 7.13 1.95
CA GLU A 54 -16.61 6.62 1.29
C GLU A 54 -16.55 6.88 -0.22
N GLY A 55 -16.29 5.85 -1.01
CA GLY A 55 -16.44 5.88 -2.47
C GLY A 55 -15.16 6.19 -3.22
N TRP A 56 -14.06 6.45 -2.52
CA TRP A 56 -12.82 6.86 -3.14
C TRP A 56 -11.60 6.32 -2.40
N LEU A 57 -10.50 6.21 -3.15
CA LEU A 57 -9.17 5.88 -2.65
C LEU A 57 -8.17 6.74 -3.40
N ARG A 58 -7.29 7.42 -2.66
CA ARG A 58 -6.12 8.11 -3.19
C ARG A 58 -4.87 7.38 -2.73
N THR A 59 -3.96 7.04 -3.64
CA THR A 59 -2.74 6.32 -3.25
C THR A 59 -1.53 6.67 -4.10
N THR A 60 -0.36 6.60 -3.49
CA THR A 60 0.95 6.77 -4.12
C THR A 60 1.83 5.60 -3.76
N ASP A 61 2.41 4.96 -4.77
CA ASP A 61 3.44 3.94 -4.61
C ASP A 61 4.72 4.41 -5.29
N GLN A 62 5.79 4.47 -4.50
CA GLN A 62 7.10 4.93 -4.95
C GLN A 62 8.19 4.01 -4.41
N GLY A 63 9.23 3.80 -5.20
CA GLY A 63 10.40 3.04 -4.83
C GLY A 63 11.65 3.89 -4.86
N PHE A 64 12.45 3.75 -3.83
CA PHE A 64 13.65 4.55 -3.61
C PHE A 64 14.88 3.67 -3.46
N ASP A 65 16.03 4.20 -3.88
CA ASP A 65 17.31 3.53 -3.71
C ASP A 65 17.67 3.45 -2.21
N PRO A 66 18.02 2.29 -1.65
CA PRO A 66 18.40 2.16 -0.23
C PRO A 66 19.58 2.99 0.22
N GLN A 67 20.51 3.30 -0.70
CA GLN A 67 21.78 3.94 -0.35
C GLN A 67 21.69 5.44 -0.53
N THR A 68 21.11 5.88 -1.66
CA THR A 68 21.06 7.30 -2.01
C THR A 68 19.73 7.96 -1.66
N HIS A 69 18.68 7.16 -1.41
CA HIS A 69 17.30 7.63 -1.27
C HIS A 69 16.78 8.36 -2.51
N ASP A 70 17.39 8.12 -3.69
CA ASP A 70 16.89 8.66 -4.95
C ASP A 70 15.63 7.91 -5.37
N HIS A 71 14.66 8.66 -5.92
CA HIS A 71 13.47 8.07 -6.52
C HIS A 71 13.86 7.21 -7.75
N VAL A 72 13.50 5.93 -7.72
CA VAL A 72 13.80 4.97 -8.79
C VAL A 72 12.58 4.72 -9.66
N TRP A 73 11.41 4.56 -9.05
CA TRP A 73 10.19 4.21 -9.75
C TRP A 73 8.95 4.63 -8.97
N GLY A 74 7.81 4.70 -9.65
CA GLY A 74 6.53 5.04 -9.02
C GLY A 74 5.89 6.26 -9.66
N GLY A 75 4.80 6.73 -9.04
CA GLY A 75 4.05 7.89 -9.51
C GLY A 75 4.94 9.14 -9.55
N VAL A 76 5.28 9.59 -10.75
CA VAL A 76 5.99 10.87 -10.98
C VAL A 76 4.99 12.03 -11.09
N ALA A 77 3.73 11.74 -11.45
CA ALA A 77 2.67 12.72 -11.71
C ALA A 77 1.71 12.92 -10.51
N GLY A 78 2.10 12.49 -9.31
CA GLY A 78 1.26 12.54 -8.12
C GLY A 78 0.51 11.24 -7.82
N ALA A 79 -0.51 11.34 -6.97
CA ALA A 79 -1.31 10.20 -6.52
C ALA A 79 -2.27 9.70 -7.61
N PHE A 80 -2.56 8.40 -7.57
CA PHE A 80 -3.70 7.84 -8.28
C PHE A 80 -4.97 8.07 -7.47
N ASP A 81 -5.99 8.60 -8.14
CA ASP A 81 -7.33 8.78 -7.61
C ASP A 81 -8.26 7.72 -8.20
N PHE A 82 -8.81 6.88 -7.33
CA PHE A 82 -9.75 5.81 -7.67
C PHE A 82 -11.15 6.15 -7.15
N GLU A 83 -12.15 5.81 -7.96
CA GLU A 83 -13.56 5.86 -7.62
C GLU A 83 -14.14 4.43 -7.53
N ARG A 84 -15.00 4.20 -6.55
CA ARG A 84 -15.65 2.91 -6.36
C ARG A 84 -16.71 2.67 -7.43
N THR A 85 -16.50 1.66 -8.26
CA THR A 85 -17.46 1.25 -9.31
C THR A 85 -18.46 0.20 -8.82
N SER A 86 -18.14 -0.55 -7.77
CA SER A 86 -19.00 -1.59 -7.19
C SER A 86 -18.64 -1.78 -5.72
N SER A 87 -19.60 -2.18 -4.89
CA SER A 87 -19.39 -2.42 -3.47
C SER A 87 -19.54 -3.90 -3.13
N PHE A 88 -18.54 -4.44 -2.45
CA PHE A 88 -18.54 -5.79 -1.88
C PHE A 88 -18.68 -5.76 -0.34
N ALA A 89 -19.15 -4.65 0.23
CA ALA A 89 -19.27 -4.48 1.67
C ALA A 89 -20.16 -5.55 2.34
N ALA A 90 -21.15 -6.08 1.61
CA ALA A 90 -22.03 -7.13 2.09
C ALA A 90 -21.35 -8.52 2.20
N GLU A 91 -20.13 -8.68 1.67
CA GLU A 91 -19.37 -9.94 1.72
C GLU A 91 -18.41 -9.99 2.91
N LEU A 92 -18.30 -8.92 3.71
CA LEU A 92 -17.45 -8.89 4.89
C LEU A 92 -17.95 -9.89 5.95
N PRO A 93 -17.06 -10.66 6.60
CA PRO A 93 -17.44 -11.55 7.69
C PRO A 93 -18.11 -10.80 8.85
N GLU A 94 -19.08 -11.44 9.50
CA GLU A 94 -19.69 -10.88 10.72
C GLU A 94 -18.63 -10.72 11.84
N GLY A 95 -18.62 -9.56 12.49
CA GLY A 95 -17.78 -9.29 13.66
C GLY A 95 -16.41 -8.64 13.38
N TRP A 96 -16.19 -8.16 12.15
CA TRP A 96 -15.11 -7.21 11.82
C TRP A 96 -15.51 -5.76 12.12
#